data_AF-A0A9P9X4G5-F1
#
_entry.id   AF-A0A9P9X4G5-F1
#
_cell.length_a   1.000
_cell.length_b   1.000
_cell.length_c   1.000
_cell.angle_alpha   90.00
_cell.angle_beta   90.00
_cell.angle_gamma   90.00
#
_symmetry.space_group_name_H-M   'P 1'
#
loop_
_entity.id
_entity.type
_entity.pdbx_description
1 polymer ?
#
loop_
_entity_poly.entity_id
_entity_poly.type
_entity_poly.pdbx_seq_one_letter_code
_entity_poly.pdbx_strand_id
1 'polypeptide(L)'
;MPVPFETLIPYGIMIAMFGITGTGLHVIKGIQNGGKKPRWGLDQWDRVMMDRDRRLTGDLRGQIANHEAPPGFELNHPWRLEKRMT
;
A
#
# COMPACT_ATOMS: atom_id res chain seq x y z
N MET A 1 -7.59 -48.42 -2.39
CA MET A 1 -8.76 -47.66 -1.90
C MET A 1 -8.77 -46.30 -2.58
N PRO A 2 -9.85 -45.90 -3.27
CA PRO A 2 -9.96 -44.56 -3.85
C PRO A 2 -9.91 -43.49 -2.76
N VAL A 3 -9.44 -42.28 -3.10
CA VAL A 3 -9.32 -41.16 -2.15
C VAL A 3 -10.71 -40.76 -1.65
N PRO A 4 -10.92 -40.60 -0.32
CA PRO A 4 -12.22 -40.24 0.25
C PRO A 4 -12.51 -38.74 0.04
N PHE A 5 -13.01 -38.38 -1.14
CA PHE A 5 -13.19 -36.97 -1.56
C PHE A 5 -14.16 -36.20 -0.67
N GLU A 6 -15.13 -36.85 -0.06
CA GLU A 6 -16.09 -36.25 0.87
C GLU A 6 -15.39 -35.64 2.08
N THR A 7 -14.29 -36.25 2.53
CA THR A 7 -13.47 -35.71 3.62
C THR A 7 -12.63 -34.51 3.19
N LEU A 8 -12.41 -34.33 1.88
CA LEU A 8 -11.64 -33.24 1.30
C LEU A 8 -12.51 -32.02 0.95
N ILE A 9 -13.83 -32.18 0.81
CA ILE A 9 -14.75 -31.07 0.49
C ILE A 9 -14.62 -29.91 1.48
N PRO A 10 -14.62 -30.13 2.82
CA PRO A 10 -14.45 -29.03 3.77
C PRO A 10 -13.13 -28.28 3.59
N TYR A 11 -12.03 -29.01 3.32
CA TYR A 11 -10.73 -28.41 3.07
C TYR A 11 -10.69 -27.62 1.75
N GLY A 12 -11.35 -28.13 0.71
CA GLY A 12 -11.51 -27.42 -0.56
C GLY A 12 -12.25 -26.10 -0.40
N ILE A 13 -13.34 -26.09 0.38
CA ILE A 13 -14.09 -24.86 0.71
C ILE A 13 -13.19 -23.88 1.47
N MET A 14 -12.46 -24.34 2.51
CA MET A 14 -11.55 -23.48 3.25
C MET A 14 -10.49 -22.84 2.35
N ILE A 15 -9.83 -23.64 1.50
CA ILE A 15 -8.82 -23.14 0.55
C ILE A 15 -9.44 -22.12 -0.41
N ALA A 16 -10.62 -22.39 -0.93
CA ALA A 16 -11.31 -21.46 -1.83
C ALA A 16 -11.63 -20.13 -1.15
N MET A 17 -12.16 -20.15 0.09
CA MET A 17 -12.46 -18.94 0.84
C MET A 17 -11.18 -18.13 1.13
N PHE A 18 -10.12 -18.77 1.63
CA PHE A 18 -8.84 -18.08 1.86
C PHE A 18 -8.23 -17.55 0.55
N GLY A 19 -8.35 -18.29 -0.55
CA GLY A 19 -7.91 -17.86 -1.88
C GLY A 19 -8.64 -16.61 -2.37
N ILE A 20 -9.97 -16.58 -2.25
CA ILE A 20 -10.79 -15.42 -2.62
C ILE A 20 -10.44 -14.22 -1.75
N THR A 21 -10.32 -14.39 -0.44
CA THR A 21 -9.97 -13.28 0.47
C THR A 21 -8.56 -12.75 0.18
N GLY A 22 -7.57 -13.64 0.01
CA GLY A 22 -6.19 -13.24 -0.26
C GLY A 22 -6.03 -12.48 -1.58
N THR A 23 -6.65 -12.99 -2.65
CA THR A 23 -6.65 -12.33 -3.97
C THR A 23 -7.43 -11.02 -3.95
N GLY A 24 -8.59 -10.98 -3.30
CA GLY A 24 -9.38 -9.76 -3.13
C GLY A 24 -8.59 -8.66 -2.41
N LEU A 25 -7.91 -8.98 -1.31
CA LEU A 25 -7.05 -8.04 -0.59
C LEU A 25 -5.86 -7.58 -1.43
N HIS A 26 -5.27 -8.47 -2.24
CA HIS A 26 -4.17 -8.10 -3.13
C HIS A 26 -4.61 -7.06 -4.16
N VAL A 27 -5.77 -7.27 -4.79
CA VAL A 27 -6.32 -6.34 -5.79
C VAL A 27 -6.66 -5.00 -5.16
N ILE A 28 -7.38 -4.99 -4.03
CA ILE A 28 -7.74 -3.73 -3.34
C ILE A 28 -6.49 -2.94 -2.96
N LYS A 29 -5.47 -3.61 -2.40
CA LYS A 29 -4.19 -2.94 -2.07
C LYS A 29 -3.48 -2.43 -3.31
N GLY A 30 -3.54 -3.13 -4.45
CA GLY A 30 -3.00 -2.64 -5.71
C GLY A 30 -3.69 -1.35 -6.15
N ILE A 31 -5.03 -1.32 -6.14
CA ILE A 31 -5.81 -0.14 -6.53
C ILE A 31 -5.50 1.05 -5.61
N GLN A 32 -5.47 0.84 -4.29
CA GLN A 32 -5.15 1.89 -3.32
C GLN A 32 -3.74 2.47 -3.47
N ASN A 33 -2.80 1.70 -4.02
CA ASN A 33 -1.43 2.13 -4.23
C ASN A 33 -1.14 2.59 -5.68
N GLY A 34 -2.18 2.96 -6.43
CA GLY A 34 -2.02 3.43 -7.82
C GLY A 34 -1.49 2.33 -8.76
N GLY A 35 -1.87 1.08 -8.51
CA GLY A 35 -1.41 -0.10 -9.25
C GLY A 35 -0.07 -0.67 -8.78
N LYS A 36 0.60 -0.04 -7.81
CA LYS A 36 1.89 -0.52 -7.27
C LYS A 36 1.68 -1.50 -6.11
N LYS A 37 2.68 -2.35 -5.87
CA LYS A 37 2.68 -3.27 -4.73
C LYS A 37 2.81 -2.48 -3.40
N PRO A 38 2.16 -2.93 -2.31
CA PRO A 38 2.33 -2.31 -1.01
C PRO A 38 3.78 -2.45 -0.51
N ARG A 39 4.29 -1.43 0.18
CA ARG A 39 5.62 -1.48 0.82
C ARG A 39 5.48 -2.00 2.25
N TRP A 40 6.43 -2.83 2.67
CA TRP A 40 6.50 -3.39 4.01
C TRP A 40 7.85 -3.04 4.65
N GLY A 41 7.92 -2.98 5.97
CA GLY A 41 9.17 -2.65 6.68
C GLY A 41 9.61 -1.19 6.54
N LEU A 42 8.65 -0.26 6.38
CA LEU A 42 8.94 1.18 6.20
C LEU A 42 9.57 1.79 7.46
N ASP A 43 10.79 2.30 7.30
CA ASP A 43 11.53 3.01 8.34
C ASP A 43 11.14 4.50 8.41
N GLN A 44 11.85 5.27 9.24
CA GLN A 44 11.62 6.71 9.38
C GLN A 44 11.90 7.45 8.06
N TRP A 45 12.98 7.10 7.37
CA TRP A 45 13.42 7.73 6.14
C TRP A 45 12.39 7.54 5.02
N ASP A 46 11.95 6.30 4.82
CA ASP A 46 10.96 5.93 3.83
C ASP A 46 9.67 6.72 4.01
N ARG A 47 9.20 6.91 5.26
CA ARG A 47 8.00 7.69 5.55
C ARG A 47 8.17 9.15 5.12
N VAL A 48 9.31 9.76 5.43
CA VAL A 48 9.61 11.15 5.03
C VAL A 48 9.73 11.27 3.51
N MET A 49 10.36 10.30 2.85
CA MET A 49 10.46 10.29 1.38
C MET A 49 9.10 10.09 0.71
N MET A 50 8.24 9.25 1.26
CA MET A 50 6.87 9.08 0.77
C MET A 50 6.03 10.35 0.91
N ASP A 51 6.20 11.09 2.01
CA ASP A 51 5.56 12.40 2.18
C ASP A 51 6.13 13.45 1.22
N ARG A 52 7.43 13.39 0.90
CA ARG A 52 8.04 14.20 -0.15
C ARG A 52 7.46 13.86 -1.54
N ASP A 53 7.36 12.58 -1.88
CA ASP A 53 6.81 12.13 -3.17
C ASP A 53 5.35 12.56 -3.33
N ARG A 54 4.56 12.50 -2.24
CA ARG A 54 3.20 13.06 -2.19
C ARG A 54 3.17 14.55 -2.46
N ARG A 55 4.13 15.32 -1.95
CA ARG A 55 4.23 16.76 -2.22
C ARG A 55 4.64 17.06 -3.66
N LEU A 56 5.41 16.18 -4.29
CA LEU A 56 5.84 16.34 -5.68
C LEU A 56 4.78 15.92 -6.69
N THR A 57 3.97 14.91 -6.38
CA THR A 57 3.08 14.27 -7.37
C THR A 57 1.60 14.31 -7.00
N GLY A 58 1.26 14.71 -5.77
CA GLY A 58 -0.10 14.66 -5.23
C GLY A 58 -0.50 13.27 -4.69
N ASP A 59 0.19 12.20 -5.08
CA ASP A 59 -0.06 10.84 -4.62
C ASP A 59 1.09 10.31 -3.74
N LEU A 60 0.75 9.57 -2.68
CA LEU A 60 1.73 8.96 -1.76
C LEU A 60 2.62 7.93 -2.47
N ARG A 61 2.19 7.38 -3.59
CA ARG A 61 2.92 6.40 -4.42
C ARG A 61 3.39 6.97 -5.76
N GLY A 62 3.12 8.24 -6.05
CA GLY A 62 3.52 8.87 -7.29
C GLY A 62 5.05 8.95 -7.38
N GLN A 63 5.57 8.77 -8.58
CA GLN A 63 7.00 8.91 -8.87
C GLN A 63 7.15 9.86 -10.05
N ILE A 64 8.13 10.74 -9.95
CA ILE A 64 8.45 11.73 -10.98
C ILE A 64 9.97 11.78 -11.13
N ALA A 65 10.44 11.89 -12.37
CA ALA A 65 11.87 11.90 -12.71
C ALA A 65 12.31 13.22 -13.36
N ASN A 66 11.48 14.26 -13.26
CA ASN A 66 11.78 15.57 -13.83
C ASN A 66 12.98 16.20 -13.11
N HIS A 67 13.85 16.86 -13.89
CA HIS A 67 15.01 17.58 -13.36
C HIS A 67 14.63 18.81 -12.51
N GLU A 68 13.51 19.47 -12.85
CA GLU A 68 12.95 20.61 -12.13
C GLU A 68 11.67 20.18 -11.38
N ALA A 69 11.51 20.70 -10.17
CA ALA A 69 10.33 20.45 -9.35
C ALA A 69 9.11 21.21 -9.89
N PRO A 70 7.88 20.68 -9.70
CA PRO A 70 6.68 21.38 -10.14
C PRO A 70 6.48 22.71 -9.39
N PRO A 71 5.90 23.73 -10.05
CA PRO A 71 5.56 24.99 -9.40
C PRO A 71 4.71 24.77 -8.14
N GLY A 72 4.99 25.50 -7.07
CA GLY A 72 4.31 25.37 -5.79
C GLY A 72 4.89 24.31 -4.83
N PHE A 73 5.83 23.47 -5.28
CA PHE A 73 6.59 22.59 -4.37
C PHE A 73 7.39 23.39 -3.33
N GLU A 74 7.84 24.60 -3.71
CA GLU A 74 8.53 25.54 -2.82
C GLU A 74 7.66 26.04 -1.65
N LEU A 75 6.34 26.06 -1.82
CA LEU A 75 5.39 26.59 -0.83
C LEU A 75 4.70 25.48 -0.02
N ASN A 76 4.82 24.21 -0.42
CA ASN A 76 4.01 23.12 0.11
C ASN A 76 4.71 22.33 1.24
N HIS A 77 5.60 22.96 2.00
CA HIS A 77 6.33 22.33 3.10
C HIS A 77 5.61 22.51 4.46
N PRO A 78 4.82 21.52 4.92
CA PRO A 78 4.17 21.61 6.22
C PRO A 78 5.15 21.28 7.36
N TRP A 79 5.08 22.07 8.43
CA TRP A 79 5.63 21.67 9.72
C TRP A 79 4.53 21.00 10.54
N ARG A 80 4.82 19.81 11.08
CA ARG A 80 3.87 19.09 11.95
C ARG A 80 3.91 19.71 13.33
N LEU A 81 2.77 20.20 13.79
CA LEU A 81 2.59 20.67 15.16
C LEU A 81 2.04 19.53 16.00
N GLU A 82 2.68 19.26 17.14
CA GLU A 82 2.22 18.26 18.10
C GLU A 82 1.58 18.96 19.30
N LYS A 83 0.56 18.32 19.89
CA LYS A 83 -0.04 18.78 21.14
C LYS A 83 0.95 18.52 22.29
N ARG A 84 1.00 19.42 23.28
CA ARG A 84 1.79 19.22 24.49
C ARG A 84 1.42 17.90 25.17
N MET A 85 2.39 17.02 25.34
CA MET A 85 2.27 15.81 26.17
C MET A 85 2.13 16.26 27.62
N THR A 86 0.95 16.09 28.22
CA THR A 86 0.67 16.36 29.64
C THR A 86 0.24 15.06 30.31
#